data_AF-A0A3A1VJ35-F1
#
_entry.id   AF-A0A3A1VJ35-F1
#
_cell.length_a   1.000
_cell.length_b   1.000
_cell.length_c   1.000
_cell.angle_alpha   90.00
_cell.angle_beta   90.00
_cell.angle_gamma   90.00
#
_symmetry.space_group_name_H-M   'P 1'
#
loop_
_entity.id
_entity.type
_entity.pdbx_description
1 polymer ?
#
loop_
_entity_poly.entity_id
_entity_poly.type
_entity_poly.pdbx_seq_one_letter_code
_entity_poly.pdbx_strand_id
1 'polypeptide(L)' 'MNIQRAQEIATSPVMANVEYNGKQVYIQHVNEDNETARIYPLDQPEQEMDVPLRSLSEPDSQVAMEVESIACQLPSDR' A
#
# COMPACT_ATOMS: atom_id res chain seq x y z
N MET A 1 -9.78 -2.81 -2.37
CA MET A 1 -9.41 -1.38 -2.51
C MET A 1 -10.51 -0.65 -3.28
N ASN A 2 -10.62 0.68 -3.19
CA ASN A 2 -11.56 1.50 -3.99
C ASN A 2 -10.81 2.19 -5.15
N ILE A 3 -11.54 2.59 -6.20
CA ILE A 3 -11.06 3.26 -7.42
C ILE A 3 -10.19 4.48 -7.10
N GLN A 4 -10.69 5.42 -6.29
CA GLN A 4 -9.96 6.65 -5.97
C GLN A 4 -8.58 6.36 -5.38
N ARG A 5 -8.51 5.45 -4.41
CA ARG A 5 -7.25 5.06 -3.78
C ARG A 5 -6.31 4.37 -4.78
N ALA A 6 -6.84 3.51 -5.64
CA ALA A 6 -6.03 2.84 -6.65
C ALA A 6 -5.42 3.83 -7.67
N GLN A 7 -6.16 4.89 -8.03
CA GLN A 7 -5.66 5.94 -8.93
C GLN A 7 -4.54 6.77 -8.30
N GLU A 8 -4.69 7.14 -7.02
CA GLU A 8 -3.63 7.81 -6.27
C GLU A 8 -2.34 6.98 -6.28
N ILE A 9 -2.46 5.67 -6.07
CA ILE A 9 -1.32 4.75 -6.09
C ILE A 9 -0.71 4.66 -7.50
N ALA A 10 -1.54 4.51 -8.53
CA ALA A 10 -1.07 4.39 -9.92
C ALA A 10 -0.39 5.67 -10.46
N THR A 11 -0.77 6.83 -9.94
CA THR A 11 -0.19 8.13 -10.32
C THR A 11 0.94 8.57 -9.39
N SER A 12 1.08 7.95 -8.23
CA SER A 12 2.11 8.22 -7.25
C SER A 12 3.47 7.69 -7.72
N PRO A 13 4.55 8.48 -7.63
CA PRO A 13 5.91 7.98 -7.82
C PRO A 13 6.40 7.15 -6.63
N VAL A 14 5.68 7.19 -5.50
CA VAL A 14 5.97 6.41 -4.29
C VAL A 14 5.25 5.07 -4.39
N MET A 15 6.02 3.99 -4.20
CA MET A 15 5.52 2.63 -4.12
C MET A 15 4.57 2.46 -2.93
N ALA A 16 3.32 2.11 -3.20
CA ALA A 16 2.39 1.67 -2.17
C ALA A 16 2.50 0.16 -1.96
N ASN A 17 2.24 -0.30 -0.74
CA ASN A 17 2.21 -1.72 -0.41
C ASN A 17 0.87 -2.32 -0.85
N VAL A 18 0.73 -2.66 -2.13
CA VAL A 18 -0.49 -3.30 -2.64
C VAL A 18 -0.27 -4.80 -2.75
N GLU A 19 -1.25 -5.57 -2.30
CA GLU A 19 -1.25 -7.02 -2.33
C GLU A 19 -2.42 -7.57 -3.15
N TYR A 20 -2.13 -8.65 -3.87
CA TYR A 20 -3.10 -9.50 -4.54
C TYR A 20 -2.82 -10.96 -4.17
N ASN A 21 -3.79 -11.63 -3.56
CA ASN A 21 -3.67 -13.02 -3.09
C ASN A 21 -2.41 -13.25 -2.20
N GLY A 22 -2.07 -12.29 -1.34
CA GLY A 22 -0.92 -12.35 -0.44
C GLY A 22 0.44 -12.16 -1.11
N LYS A 23 0.48 -11.68 -2.36
CA LYS A 23 1.70 -11.28 -3.07
C LYS A 23 1.69 -9.78 -3.30
N GLN A 24 2.85 -9.14 -3.15
CA GLN A 24 3.00 -7.73 -3.50
C GLN A 24 2.94 -7.54 -5.01
N VAL A 25 2.21 -6.50 -5.42
CA VAL A 25 1.97 -6.17 -6.82
C VAL A 25 2.05 -4.66 -7.01
N TYR A 26 2.44 -4.24 -8.20
CA TYR A 26 2.29 -2.85 -8.64
C TYR A 26 0.99 -2.67 -9.40
N ILE A 27 0.35 -1.51 -9.22
CA ILE A 27 -0.76 -1.07 -10.06
C ILE A 27 -0.18 -0.24 -11.21
N GLN A 28 -0.31 -0.73 -12.44
CA GLN A 28 0.14 -0.04 -13.64
C GLN A 28 -0.93 0.93 -14.17
N HIS A 29 -2.20 0.51 -14.17
CA HIS A 29 -3.31 1.31 -14.65
C HIS A 29 -4.62 0.92 -13.95
N VAL A 30 -5.53 1.88 -13.81
CA VAL A 30 -6.87 1.67 -13.23
C VAL A 30 -7.92 1.96 -14.29
N ASN A 31 -8.79 0.99 -14.54
CA ASN A 31 -9.93 1.12 -15.44
C ASN A 31 -11.19 1.37 -14.58
N GLU A 32 -11.63 2.63 -14.55
CA GLU A 32 -12.78 3.05 -13.73
C GLU A 32 -14.10 2.46 -14.23
N ASP A 33 -14.27 2.37 -15.55
CA ASP A 33 -15.51 1.88 -16.17
C ASP A 33 -15.83 0.43 -15.79
N ASN A 34 -14.77 -0.39 -15.59
CA ASN A 34 -14.90 -1.81 -15.27
C ASN A 34 -14.54 -2.15 -13.81
N GLU A 35 -14.16 -1.16 -13.00
CA GLU A 35 -13.68 -1.33 -11.63
C GLU A 35 -12.52 -2.35 -11.51
N THR A 36 -11.64 -2.38 -12.51
CA THR A 36 -10.46 -3.24 -12.57
C THR A 36 -9.16 -2.45 -12.54
N ALA A 37 -8.09 -3.12 -12.15
CA ALA A 37 -6.74 -2.61 -12.22
C ALA A 37 -5.84 -3.59 -12.97
N ARG A 38 -4.99 -3.03 -13.83
CA ARG A 38 -3.86 -3.74 -14.40
C ARG A 38 -2.74 -3.77 -13.39
N ILE A 39 -2.34 -4.97 -12.99
CA ILE A 39 -1.29 -5.18 -12.01
C ILE A 39 -0.19 -6.10 -12.56
N TYR A 40 0.99 -6.05 -11.94
CA TYR A 40 2.01 -7.08 -12.13
C TYR A 40 2.69 -7.41 -10.79
N PRO A 41 3.07 -8.69 -10.55
CA PRO A 41 3.88 -9.07 -9.40
C PRO A 41 5.26 -8.40 -9.42
N LEU A 42 5.77 -8.00 -8.26
CA LEU A 42 7.12 -7.40 -8.15
C LEU A 42 8.22 -8.31 -8.70
N ASP A 43 8.10 -9.60 -8.44
CA ASP A 43 9.09 -10.59 -8.84
C ASP A 43 9.02 -10.92 -10.35
N GLN A 44 7.89 -10.62 -11.00
CA GLN A 44 7.59 -11.04 -12.38
C GLN A 44 6.83 -9.93 -13.13
N PRO A 45 7.51 -8.81 -13.46
CA PRO A 45 6.87 -7.64 -14.07
C PRO A 45 6.31 -7.89 -15.48
N GLU A 46 6.76 -8.95 -16.15
CA GLU A 46 6.22 -9.42 -17.44
C GLU A 46 4.85 -10.10 -17.32
N GLN A 47 4.40 -10.45 -16.12
CA GLN A 47 3.10 -11.08 -15.87
C GLN A 47 2.04 -10.07 -15.49
N GLU A 48 1.65 -9.25 -16.47
CA GLU A 48 0.51 -8.34 -16.31
C GLU A 48 -0.81 -9.10 -16.24
N MET A 49 -1.69 -8.65 -15.34
CA MET A 49 -3.05 -9.19 -15.21
C MET A 49 -4.03 -8.09 -14.84
N ASP A 50 -5.23 -8.16 -15.42
CA ASP A 50 -6.34 -7.26 -15.09
C ASP A 50 -7.21 -7.95 -14.02
N VAL A 51 -7.29 -7.35 -12.83
CA VAL A 51 -8.01 -7.91 -11.67
C VAL A 51 -9.02 -6.91 -11.10
N PRO A 52 -10.10 -7.37 -10.45
CA PRO A 52 -11.03 -6.46 -9.78
C PRO A 52 -10.35 -5.68 -8.66
N LEU A 53 -10.62 -4.37 -8.55
CA LEU A 53 -10.08 -3.51 -7.49
C LEU A 53 -10.42 -4.00 -6.08
N ARG A 54 -11.60 -4.61 -5.93
CA ARG A 54 -12.04 -5.25 -4.68
C ARG A 54 -11.17 -6.42 -4.23
N SER A 55 -10.38 -7.01 -5.14
CA SER A 55 -9.45 -8.10 -4.84
C SER A 55 -8.07 -7.62 -4.39
N LEU A 56 -7.80 -6.31 -4.48
CA LEU A 56 -6.56 -5.70 -4.01
C LEU A 56 -6.70 -5.22 -2.57
N SER A 57 -5.66 -5.40 -1.78
CA SER A 57 -5.56 -4.88 -0.41
C SER A 57 -4.30 -4.04 -0.25
N GLU A 58 -4.37 -2.99 0.55
CA GLU A 58 -3.21 -2.23 1.01
C GLU A 58 -3.11 -2.46 2.52
N PRO A 59 -2.21 -3.35 2.99
CA PRO A 59 -1.95 -3.50 4.41
C PRO A 59 -1.26 -2.20 4.86
N ASP A 60 -1.97 -1.44 5.69
CA ASP A 60 -1.48 -0.18 6.22
C ASP A 60 -0.21 -0.45 7.04
N SER A 61 0.91 0.12 6.61
CA SER A 61 2.23 -0.06 7.23
C SER A 61 2.37 0.70 8.56
N GLN A 62 1.29 0.84 9.34
CA GLN A 62 1.32 1.47 10.65
C GLN A 62 1.59 0.44 11.76
N VAL A 63 2.81 -0.08 11.78
CA VAL A 63 3.40 -0.63 13.02
C VAL A 63 4.88 -0.23 13.09
N ALA A 64 5.17 1.07 13.22
CA ALA A 64 6.47 1.56 13.67
C ALA A 64 6.44 3.06 14.02
N MET A 65 5.67 3.45 15.04
CA MET A 65 6.05 4.53 15.97
C MET A 65 5.46 4.25 17.36
N GLU A 66 5.81 3.11 17.97
CA GLU A 66 6.16 3.15 19.38
C GLU A 66 7.59 3.68 19.43
N VAL A 67 7.75 5.01 19.49
CA VAL A 67 9.02 5.56 19.96
C VAL A 67 9.05 5.31 21.46
N GLU A 68 9.98 4.44 21.86
CA GLU A 68 10.32 4.14 23.24
C GLU A 68 10.41 5.41 24.11
N SER A 69 9.71 5.38 25.24
CA SER A 69 10.28 5.64 26.56
C SER A 69 11.26 6.82 26.66
N ILE A 70 10.76 8.04 26.88
CA ILE A 70 11.51 9.02 27.69
C ILE A 70 11.22 8.73 29.16
N ALA A 71 11.89 7.71 29.68
CA ALA A 71 12.22 7.61 31.09
C ALA A 71 13.42 8.50 31.36
N CYS A 72 13.22 9.79 31.65
CA CYS A 72 14.20 10.65 32.35
C CYS A 72 13.58 12.03 32.66
N GLN A 73 12.80 12.12 33.74
CA GLN A 73 12.82 13.31 34.58
C GLN A 73 12.73 12.87 36.05
N LEU A 74 13.89 12.42 36.55
CA LEU A 74 14.22 12.43 37.98
C LEU A 74 14.21 13.91 38.49
N PRO A 75 14.13 14.11 39.81
CA PRO A 75 13.35 15.17 40.44
C PRO A 75 14.05 16.53 40.33
N SER A 76 13.27 17.60 40.18
CA SER A 76 13.76 18.95 40.46
C SER A 76 13.57 19.23 41.95
N ASP A 77 14.71 19.20 42.65
CA ASP A 77 15.06 19.92 43.87
C ASP A 77 14.31 21.28 43.99
N ARG A 78 13.41 21.42 44.98
CA ARG A 78 13.41 22.49 46.01
C ARG A 78 12.17 22.46 46.91
#